data_AF-A0A918FIY2-F1
#
_entry.id   AF-A0A918FIY2-F1
#
_cell.length_a   1.000
_cell.length_b   1.000
_cell.length_c   1.000
_cell.angle_alpha   90.00
_cell.angle_beta   90.00
_cell.angle_gamma   90.00
#
_symmetry.space_group_name_H-M   'P 1'
#
loop_
_entity.id
_entity.type
_entity.pdbx_description
1 polymer ?
#
loop_
_entity_poly.entity_id
_entity_poly.type
_entity_poly.pdbx_seq_one_letter_code
_entity_poly.pdbx_strand_id
1 'polypeptide(L)'
;MLWWAACLICGGLVGLVLAAVGTLRGRVPSRFRLGVVAVGAAAQLAGAGSFAVVGAVADFRPCAVRTVQPPGDAYGTAAVSGGGLWEATRTVVAAPVSGAALLYGVGKGGELYRCDNGTTAMVLDDGVVRAGTMFGTVFLTDQRMEADTPRMRSLAEHEARHTDQWAAFSLAAGPAAFPALYALDEALFPGAFNHFERQAGLEAGGYDPPSDCPSIAGRLTLLSLGLLAGSVLVVRHRLRRPSASKRSGKAVPQR
;
A
#
# COMPACT_ATOMS: atom_id res chain seq x y z
N MET A 1 19.13 9.75 -17.54
CA MET A 1 17.83 9.07 -17.77
C MET A 1 17.59 7.95 -16.77
N LEU A 2 18.51 6.99 -16.59
CA LEU A 2 18.34 5.84 -15.66
C LEU A 2 17.97 6.23 -14.22
N TRP A 3 18.57 7.30 -13.66
CA TRP A 3 18.26 7.81 -12.32
C TRP A 3 16.79 8.23 -12.15
N TRP A 4 16.21 8.89 -13.17
CA TRP A 4 14.85 9.41 -13.10
C TRP A 4 13.83 8.28 -13.18
N ALA A 5 14.10 7.28 -14.02
CA ALA A 5 13.29 6.07 -14.11
C ALA A 5 13.30 5.29 -12.78
N ALA A 6 14.46 5.13 -12.13
CA ALA A 6 14.55 4.45 -10.85
C ALA A 6 13.81 5.22 -9.73
N CYS A 7 13.83 6.55 -9.75
CA CYS A 7 13.03 7.37 -8.82
C CYS A 7 11.52 7.25 -9.08
N LEU A 8 11.09 7.13 -10.33
CA LEU A 8 9.70 6.87 -10.68
C LEU A 8 9.26 5.47 -10.20
N ILE A 9 10.08 4.45 -10.41
CA ILE A 9 9.81 3.07 -9.99
C ILE A 9 9.70 2.97 -8.45
N CYS A 10 10.59 3.65 -7.72
CA CYS A 10 10.62 3.55 -6.25
C CYS A 10 9.67 4.51 -5.54
N GLY A 11 9.45 5.69 -6.10
CA GLY A 11 8.76 6.81 -5.43
C GLY A 11 7.60 7.41 -6.22
N GLY A 12 7.18 6.76 -7.32
CA GLY A 12 6.10 7.25 -8.17
C GLY A 12 6.38 8.63 -8.76
N LEU A 13 5.30 9.35 -9.09
CA LEU A 13 5.37 10.71 -9.61
C LEU A 13 6.09 11.67 -8.65
N VAL A 14 5.90 11.53 -7.33
CA VAL A 14 6.59 12.34 -6.33
C VAL A 14 8.11 12.14 -6.39
N GLY A 15 8.57 10.88 -6.46
CA GLY A 15 9.98 10.54 -6.58
C GLY A 15 10.61 11.13 -7.84
N LEU A 16 9.90 11.06 -8.97
CA LEU A 16 10.32 11.66 -10.23
C LEU A 16 10.46 13.19 -10.14
N VAL A 17 9.47 13.89 -9.58
CA VAL A 17 9.51 15.34 -9.41
C VAL A 17 10.67 15.77 -8.52
N LEU A 18 10.89 15.07 -7.40
CA LEU A 18 12.02 15.36 -6.50
C LEU A 18 13.37 15.15 -7.19
N ALA A 19 13.52 14.11 -8.00
CA ALA A 19 14.73 13.86 -8.79
C ALA A 19 14.96 14.94 -9.85
N ALA A 20 13.90 15.37 -10.54
CA ALA A 20 13.94 16.43 -11.53
C ALA A 20 14.37 17.76 -10.92
N VAL A 21 13.70 18.19 -9.84
CA VAL A 21 14.03 19.43 -9.12
C VAL A 21 15.46 19.39 -8.56
N GLY A 22 15.89 18.24 -8.04
CA GLY A 22 17.27 18.05 -7.57
C GLY A 22 18.30 18.25 -8.68
N THR A 23 18.03 17.66 -9.85
CA THR A 23 18.90 17.76 -11.03
C THR A 23 18.96 19.20 -11.55
N LEU A 24 17.80 19.87 -11.67
CA LEU A 24 17.72 21.27 -12.12
C LEU A 24 18.43 22.24 -11.16
N ARG A 25 18.55 21.89 -9.88
CA ARG A 25 19.31 22.65 -8.87
C ARG A 25 20.79 22.28 -8.79
N GLY A 26 21.31 21.46 -9.72
CA GLY A 26 22.71 21.03 -9.74
C GLY A 26 23.11 20.14 -8.55
N ARG A 27 22.15 19.54 -7.84
CA ARG A 27 22.46 18.67 -6.70
C ARG A 27 22.85 17.29 -7.20
N VAL A 28 24.06 16.86 -6.86
CA VAL A 28 24.50 15.48 -7.10
C VAL A 28 23.92 14.58 -6.01
N PRO A 29 23.21 13.50 -6.36
CA PRO A 29 22.72 12.55 -5.36
C PRO A 29 23.90 11.86 -4.66
N SER A 30 23.82 11.74 -3.34
CA SER A 30 24.82 11.00 -2.56
C SER A 30 24.87 9.52 -2.98
N ARG A 31 26.04 8.87 -2.89
CA ARG A 31 26.22 7.43 -3.16
C ARG A 31 25.23 6.55 -2.41
N PHE A 32 24.92 6.88 -1.16
CA PHE A 32 23.93 6.14 -0.36
C PHE A 32 22.53 6.17 -0.99
N ARG A 33 22.01 7.36 -1.34
CA ARG A 33 20.73 7.50 -2.05
C ARG A 33 20.69 6.75 -3.37
N LEU A 34 21.79 6.78 -4.13
CA LEU A 34 21.92 6.01 -5.36
C LEU A 34 21.79 4.51 -5.09
N GLY A 35 22.49 4.00 -4.07
CA GLY A 35 22.39 2.60 -3.66
C GLY A 35 20.97 2.20 -3.27
N VAL A 36 20.30 2.98 -2.42
CA VAL A 36 18.91 2.69 -1.98
C VAL A 36 17.95 2.64 -3.17
N VAL A 37 18.01 3.62 -4.06
CA VAL A 37 17.13 3.67 -5.25
C VAL A 37 17.45 2.54 -6.23
N ALA A 38 18.73 2.19 -6.42
CA ALA A 38 19.12 1.09 -7.29
C ALA A 38 18.63 -0.27 -6.76
N VAL A 39 18.83 -0.54 -5.46
CA VAL A 39 18.33 -1.77 -4.81
C VAL A 39 16.81 -1.83 -4.85
N GLY A 40 16.13 -0.71 -4.55
CA GLY A 40 14.67 -0.62 -4.67
C GLY A 40 14.18 -0.94 -6.07
N ALA A 41 14.77 -0.31 -7.10
CA ALA A 41 14.39 -0.56 -8.49
C ALA A 41 14.65 -2.01 -8.91
N ALA A 42 15.77 -2.60 -8.50
CA ALA A 42 16.08 -4.01 -8.76
C ALA A 42 15.04 -4.94 -8.12
N ALA A 43 14.63 -4.68 -6.87
CA ALA A 43 13.60 -5.45 -6.20
C ALA A 43 12.23 -5.33 -6.91
N GLN A 44 11.85 -4.12 -7.37
CA GLN A 44 10.61 -3.93 -8.13
C GLN A 44 10.63 -4.66 -9.48
N LEU A 45 11.75 -4.61 -10.19
CA LEU A 45 11.91 -5.33 -11.46
C LEU A 45 11.88 -6.85 -11.26
N ALA A 46 12.51 -7.36 -10.20
CA ALA A 46 12.44 -8.77 -9.86
C ALA A 46 10.99 -9.19 -9.55
N GLY A 47 10.27 -8.41 -8.74
CA GLY A 47 8.86 -8.63 -8.47
C GLY A 47 8.01 -8.64 -9.73
N ALA A 48 8.18 -7.66 -10.62
CA ALA A 48 7.43 -7.59 -11.88
C ALA A 48 7.75 -8.77 -12.81
N GLY A 49 9.03 -9.18 -12.84
CA GLY A 49 9.46 -10.39 -13.54
C GLY A 49 8.79 -11.64 -13.00
N SER A 50 8.75 -11.83 -11.68
CA SER A 50 8.03 -12.93 -11.04
C SER A 50 6.53 -12.91 -11.37
N PHE A 51 5.89 -11.73 -11.38
CA PHE A 51 4.50 -11.60 -11.79
C PHE A 51 4.26 -12.07 -13.22
N ALA A 52 5.09 -11.64 -14.16
CA ALA A 52 4.99 -12.05 -15.56
C ALA A 52 5.23 -13.55 -15.75
N VAL A 53 6.25 -14.11 -15.10
CA VAL A 53 6.58 -15.54 -15.19
C VAL A 53 5.45 -16.38 -14.61
N VAL A 54 5.05 -16.14 -13.35
CA VAL A 54 3.98 -16.90 -12.70
C VAL A 54 2.67 -16.73 -13.46
N GLY A 55 2.34 -15.51 -13.89
CA GLY A 55 1.15 -15.23 -14.69
C GLY A 55 1.09 -16.01 -16.01
N ALA A 56 2.24 -16.33 -16.61
CA ALA A 56 2.35 -17.07 -17.86
C ALA A 56 2.36 -18.60 -17.70
N VAL A 57 2.88 -19.12 -16.57
CA VAL A 57 3.11 -20.57 -16.41
C VAL A 57 2.23 -21.24 -15.36
N ALA A 58 1.60 -20.48 -14.46
CA ALA A 58 0.78 -21.06 -13.41
C ALA A 58 -0.57 -21.54 -13.93
N ASP A 59 -1.05 -22.63 -13.34
CA ASP A 59 -2.38 -23.17 -13.59
C ASP A 59 -3.40 -22.43 -12.71
N PHE A 60 -4.06 -21.43 -13.28
CA PHE A 60 -5.05 -20.65 -12.57
C PHE A 60 -6.40 -21.34 -12.63
N ARG A 61 -6.96 -21.66 -11.46
CA ARG A 61 -8.36 -22.08 -11.36
C ARG A 61 -9.26 -20.85 -11.52
N PRO A 62 -10.43 -20.96 -12.17
CA PRO A 62 -11.39 -19.88 -12.15
C PRO A 62 -11.94 -19.69 -10.73
N CYS A 63 -12.12 -18.45 -10.29
CA CYS A 63 -12.96 -18.19 -9.12
C CYS A 63 -14.41 -18.61 -9.43
N ALA A 64 -15.10 -19.25 -8.47
CA ALA A 64 -16.52 -19.57 -8.66
C ALA A 64 -17.38 -18.29 -8.74
N VAL A 65 -16.89 -17.23 -8.13
CA VAL A 65 -17.42 -15.86 -8.15
C VAL A 65 -17.48 -15.33 -9.58
N ARG A 66 -18.66 -15.36 -10.20
CA ARG A 66 -18.95 -14.56 -11.40
C ARG A 66 -19.41 -13.19 -10.95
N THR A 67 -18.76 -12.12 -11.40
CA THR A 67 -19.29 -10.78 -11.19
C THR A 67 -20.64 -10.68 -11.90
N VAL A 68 -21.69 -10.33 -11.16
CA VAL A 68 -23.01 -10.11 -11.77
C VAL A 68 -22.89 -8.85 -12.60
N GLN A 69 -22.89 -9.00 -13.93
CA GLN A 69 -23.05 -7.86 -14.81
C GLN A 69 -24.40 -7.21 -14.46
N PRO A 70 -24.44 -5.92 -14.06
CA PRO A 70 -25.67 -5.30 -13.60
C PRO A 70 -26.75 -5.43 -14.69
N PRO A 71 -27.99 -5.79 -14.33
CA PRO A 71 -29.04 -5.99 -15.31
C PRO A 71 -29.45 -4.63 -15.89
N GLY A 72 -29.02 -4.38 -17.14
CA GLY A 72 -29.68 -3.43 -18.03
C GLY A 72 -29.45 -1.95 -17.77
N ASP A 73 -28.23 -1.45 -18.00
CA ASP A 73 -28.08 -0.08 -18.49
C ASP A 73 -28.28 -0.11 -20.01
N ALA A 74 -29.48 0.25 -20.44
CA ALA A 74 -29.85 0.47 -21.85
C ALA A 74 -29.24 1.78 -22.42
N TYR A 75 -28.04 2.17 -21.97
CA TYR A 75 -27.21 3.17 -22.63
C TYR A 75 -26.13 2.44 -23.42
N GLY A 76 -26.41 2.26 -24.72
CA GLY A 76 -25.43 2.05 -25.79
C GLY A 76 -24.22 1.19 -25.45
N THR A 77 -24.33 -0.11 -25.74
CA THR A 77 -23.26 -1.04 -26.12
C THR A 77 -21.86 -0.42 -26.29
N ALA A 78 -21.15 -0.25 -25.18
CA ALA A 78 -19.72 -0.52 -25.13
C ALA A 78 -19.61 -1.84 -24.38
N ALA A 79 -19.33 -2.91 -25.11
CA ALA A 79 -18.94 -4.17 -24.52
C ALA A 79 -17.91 -3.89 -23.41
N VAL A 80 -18.12 -4.53 -22.25
CA VAL A 80 -17.11 -4.67 -21.19
C VAL A 80 -15.95 -5.44 -21.80
N SER A 81 -15.13 -4.73 -22.57
CA SER A 81 -13.80 -5.16 -22.95
C SER A 81 -12.97 -5.04 -21.67
N GLY A 82 -12.54 -6.17 -21.13
CA GLY A 82 -11.54 -6.26 -20.06
C GLY A 82 -10.19 -5.69 -20.52
N GLY A 83 -10.13 -4.38 -20.73
CA GLY A 83 -9.07 -3.71 -21.48
C GLY A 83 -9.11 -2.19 -21.38
N GLY A 84 -9.68 -1.63 -20.31
CA GLY A 84 -9.59 -0.18 -20.06
C GLY A 84 -8.15 0.25 -19.77
N LEU A 85 -7.76 1.47 -20.17
CA LEU A 85 -6.44 2.03 -19.87
C LEU A 85 -6.11 1.97 -18.37
N TRP A 86 -7.11 2.19 -17.51
CA TRP A 86 -6.94 2.07 -16.06
C TRP A 86 -6.67 0.63 -15.62
N GLU A 87 -7.36 -0.36 -16.20
CA GLU A 87 -7.15 -1.77 -15.86
C GLU A 87 -5.74 -2.26 -16.26
N ALA A 88 -5.26 -1.85 -17.43
CA ALA A 88 -3.89 -2.08 -17.84
C ALA A 88 -2.91 -1.36 -16.90
N THR A 89 -3.20 -0.11 -16.55
CA THR A 89 -2.36 0.70 -15.66
C THR A 89 -2.25 0.08 -14.27
N ARG A 90 -3.38 -0.30 -13.64
CA ARG A 90 -3.38 -0.93 -12.31
C ARG A 90 -2.59 -2.24 -12.32
N THR A 91 -2.74 -3.05 -13.36
CA THR A 91 -2.00 -4.32 -13.50
C THR A 91 -0.50 -4.08 -13.59
N VAL A 92 -0.06 -3.15 -14.46
CA VAL A 92 1.37 -2.83 -14.64
C VAL A 92 1.98 -2.22 -13.38
N VAL A 93 1.28 -1.26 -12.76
CA VAL A 93 1.78 -0.56 -11.58
C VAL A 93 1.82 -1.48 -10.35
N ALA A 94 0.86 -2.39 -10.22
CA ALA A 94 0.81 -3.35 -9.11
C ALA A 94 1.73 -4.58 -9.32
N ALA A 95 2.11 -4.89 -10.56
CA ALA A 95 2.87 -6.10 -10.91
C ALA A 95 4.09 -6.36 -10.01
N PRO A 96 4.93 -5.38 -9.63
CA PRO A 96 6.03 -5.62 -8.72
C PRO A 96 5.63 -6.24 -7.37
N VAL A 97 4.61 -5.67 -6.72
CA VAL A 97 4.13 -6.11 -5.42
C VAL A 97 3.34 -7.41 -5.55
N SER A 98 2.50 -7.51 -6.58
CA SER A 98 1.77 -8.73 -6.92
C SER A 98 2.72 -9.91 -7.13
N GLY A 99 3.83 -9.72 -7.86
CA GLY A 99 4.78 -10.80 -8.12
C GLY A 99 5.55 -11.26 -6.90
N ALA A 100 5.84 -10.36 -5.96
CA ALA A 100 6.39 -10.74 -4.66
C ALA A 100 5.40 -11.60 -3.85
N ALA A 101 4.11 -11.22 -3.85
CA ALA A 101 3.06 -12.00 -3.20
C ALA A 101 2.84 -13.37 -3.85
N LEU A 102 2.86 -13.44 -5.19
CA LEU A 102 2.80 -14.70 -5.93
C LEU A 102 3.98 -15.61 -5.60
N LEU A 103 5.20 -15.08 -5.61
CA LEU A 103 6.40 -15.85 -5.28
C LEU A 103 6.32 -16.42 -3.86
N TYR A 104 5.87 -15.60 -2.90
CA TYR A 104 5.63 -16.04 -1.53
C TYR A 104 4.59 -17.15 -1.46
N GLY A 105 3.41 -16.95 -2.06
CA GLY A 105 2.32 -17.92 -1.99
C GLY A 105 2.64 -19.25 -2.68
N VAL A 106 3.26 -19.20 -3.87
CA VAL A 106 3.76 -20.41 -4.56
C VAL A 106 4.82 -21.13 -3.72
N GLY A 107 5.74 -20.39 -3.09
CA GLY A 107 6.73 -20.96 -2.16
C GLY A 107 6.11 -21.62 -0.92
N LYS A 108 4.86 -21.26 -0.60
CA LYS A 108 4.05 -21.86 0.47
C LYS A 108 3.11 -22.97 -0.01
N GLY A 109 3.16 -23.34 -1.29
CA GLY A 109 2.28 -24.36 -1.87
C GLY A 109 0.84 -23.89 -2.06
N GLY A 110 0.61 -22.57 -2.10
CA GLY A 110 -0.73 -22.00 -2.24
C GLY A 110 -1.40 -22.31 -3.57
N GLU A 111 -2.72 -22.37 -3.55
CA GLU A 111 -3.55 -22.55 -4.74
C GLU A 111 -3.90 -21.20 -5.37
N LEU A 112 -3.81 -21.13 -6.70
CA LEU A 112 -4.03 -19.91 -7.47
C LEU A 112 -5.42 -19.90 -8.12
N TYR A 113 -6.16 -18.84 -7.84
CA TYR A 113 -7.46 -18.56 -8.44
C TYR A 113 -7.44 -17.21 -9.17
N ARG A 114 -7.99 -17.16 -10.38
CA ARG A 114 -8.17 -15.92 -11.15
C ARG A 114 -9.65 -15.56 -11.19
N CYS A 115 -9.98 -14.36 -10.72
CA CYS A 115 -11.34 -13.86 -10.70
C CYS A 115 -11.59 -12.89 -11.88
N ASP A 116 -12.85 -12.76 -12.29
CA ASP A 116 -13.28 -11.97 -13.46
C ASP A 116 -13.04 -10.45 -13.30
N ASN A 117 -12.86 -9.98 -12.07
CA ASN A 117 -12.59 -8.58 -11.74
C ASN A 117 -11.10 -8.19 -11.82
N GLY A 118 -10.23 -9.10 -12.28
CA GLY A 118 -8.79 -8.91 -12.41
C GLY A 118 -7.97 -9.21 -11.15
N THR A 119 -8.60 -9.60 -10.03
CA THR A 119 -7.88 -10.04 -8.84
C THR A 119 -7.43 -11.49 -8.96
N THR A 120 -6.27 -11.80 -8.39
CA THR A 120 -5.78 -13.17 -8.21
C THR A 120 -5.88 -13.53 -6.74
N ALA A 121 -6.66 -14.53 -6.37
CA ALA A 121 -6.67 -15.05 -5.01
C ALA A 121 -5.63 -16.17 -4.89
N MET A 122 -4.85 -16.11 -3.81
CA MET A 122 -3.85 -17.10 -3.45
C MET A 122 -4.28 -17.71 -2.12
N VAL A 123 -4.76 -18.95 -2.17
CA VAL A 123 -5.28 -19.66 -0.99
C VAL A 123 -4.13 -20.42 -0.32
N LEU A 124 -3.89 -20.13 0.96
CA LEU A 124 -2.82 -20.74 1.76
C LEU A 124 -3.40 -21.59 2.89
N ASP A 125 -2.83 -22.77 3.12
CA ASP A 125 -3.28 -23.69 4.19
C ASP A 125 -2.92 -23.20 5.60
N ASP A 126 -1.77 -22.53 5.77
CA ASP A 126 -1.22 -22.12 7.07
C ASP A 126 -1.76 -20.77 7.59
N GLY A 127 -2.89 -20.32 7.04
CA GLY A 127 -3.56 -19.10 7.47
C GLY A 127 -2.85 -17.81 7.07
N VAL A 128 -3.64 -16.74 7.03
CA VAL A 128 -3.16 -15.36 6.90
C VAL A 128 -3.77 -14.54 8.04
N VAL A 129 -3.28 -13.33 8.27
CA VAL A 129 -3.83 -12.48 9.34
C VAL A 129 -5.27 -12.09 8.95
N ARG A 130 -6.25 -12.43 9.78
CA ARG A 130 -7.69 -12.20 9.56
C ARG A 130 -8.23 -12.98 8.33
N ALA A 131 -9.08 -12.38 7.50
CA ALA A 131 -9.67 -13.00 6.31
C ALA A 131 -8.75 -12.99 5.08
N GLY A 132 -7.67 -12.21 5.13
CA GLY A 132 -6.75 -12.05 4.02
C GLY A 132 -6.03 -10.71 4.00
N THR A 133 -5.12 -10.55 3.05
CA THR A 133 -4.43 -9.28 2.79
C THR A 133 -4.17 -9.12 1.31
N MET A 134 -4.52 -7.95 0.78
CA MET A 134 -4.31 -7.59 -0.62
C MET A 134 -2.91 -7.02 -0.86
N PHE A 135 -2.20 -7.57 -1.84
CA PHE A 135 -0.89 -7.14 -2.30
C PHE A 135 -0.93 -6.85 -3.80
N GLY A 136 -1.08 -5.57 -4.15
CA GLY A 136 -1.28 -5.19 -5.55
C GLY A 136 -2.60 -5.75 -6.08
N THR A 137 -2.51 -6.75 -6.96
CA THR A 137 -3.65 -7.49 -7.54
C THR A 137 -3.86 -8.87 -6.92
N VAL A 138 -3.07 -9.24 -5.91
CA VAL A 138 -3.03 -10.58 -5.33
C VAL A 138 -3.57 -10.58 -3.91
N PHE A 139 -4.68 -11.29 -3.70
CA PHE A 139 -5.31 -11.46 -2.39
C PHE A 139 -4.79 -12.74 -1.74
N LEU A 140 -3.93 -12.61 -0.73
CA LEU A 140 -3.49 -13.76 0.07
C LEU A 140 -4.59 -14.07 1.10
N THR A 141 -5.16 -15.27 1.05
CA THR A 141 -6.31 -15.66 1.89
C THR A 141 -6.21 -17.12 2.34
N ASP A 142 -6.92 -17.48 3.40
CA ASP A 142 -7.19 -18.87 3.79
C ASP A 142 -8.62 -19.30 3.41
N GLN A 143 -9.41 -18.36 2.85
CA GLN A 143 -10.78 -18.59 2.43
C GLN A 143 -10.78 -19.35 1.10
N ARG A 144 -11.50 -20.47 1.06
CA ARG A 144 -11.65 -21.24 -0.18
C ARG A 144 -12.52 -20.48 -1.19
N MET A 145 -11.99 -20.26 -2.39
CA MET A 145 -12.63 -19.48 -3.47
C MET A 145 -13.55 -20.32 -4.38
N GLU A 146 -13.89 -21.54 -3.95
CA GLU A 146 -14.54 -22.59 -4.76
C GLU A 146 -16.07 -22.47 -4.81
N ALA A 147 -16.69 -21.65 -3.95
CA ALA A 147 -18.14 -21.51 -3.87
C ALA A 147 -18.61 -20.11 -4.30
N ASP A 148 -19.51 -20.06 -5.29
CA ASP A 148 -20.21 -18.83 -5.69
C ASP A 148 -21.29 -18.48 -4.66
N THR A 149 -20.86 -17.85 -3.57
CA THR A 149 -21.77 -17.32 -2.57
C THR A 149 -21.89 -15.81 -2.71
N PRO A 150 -23.04 -15.19 -2.36
CA PRO A 150 -23.16 -13.74 -2.31
C PRO A 150 -22.05 -13.09 -1.49
N ARG A 151 -21.68 -13.70 -0.36
CA ARG A 151 -20.57 -13.26 0.49
C ARG A 151 -19.23 -13.23 -0.25
N MET A 152 -18.91 -14.28 -0.99
CA MET A 152 -17.64 -14.35 -1.73
C MET A 152 -17.60 -13.37 -2.90
N ARG A 153 -18.73 -13.13 -3.57
CA ARG A 153 -18.89 -12.06 -4.57
C ARG A 153 -18.59 -10.69 -3.97
N SER A 154 -19.24 -10.35 -2.87
CA SER A 154 -19.03 -9.06 -2.21
C SER A 154 -17.58 -8.93 -1.70
N LEU A 155 -16.99 -9.99 -1.17
CA LEU A 155 -15.59 -9.98 -0.74
C LEU A 155 -14.65 -9.73 -1.94
N ALA A 156 -14.84 -10.42 -3.06
CA ALA A 156 -14.02 -10.19 -4.25
C ALA A 156 -14.13 -8.76 -4.78
N GLU A 157 -15.32 -8.15 -4.73
CA GLU A 157 -15.54 -6.74 -5.09
C GLU A 157 -14.85 -5.77 -4.11
N HIS A 158 -14.84 -6.10 -2.81
CA HIS A 158 -14.09 -5.36 -1.80
C HIS A 158 -12.57 -5.40 -2.08
N GLU A 159 -12.00 -6.59 -2.31
CA GLU A 159 -10.58 -6.75 -2.62
C GLU A 159 -10.18 -6.09 -3.96
N ALA A 160 -11.07 -6.08 -4.95
CA ALA A 160 -10.84 -5.36 -6.21
C ALA A 160 -10.68 -3.85 -5.98
N ARG A 161 -11.42 -3.25 -5.04
CA ARG A 161 -11.25 -1.83 -4.69
C ARG A 161 -9.91 -1.55 -4.01
N HIS A 162 -9.39 -2.48 -3.22
CA HIS A 162 -8.02 -2.39 -2.70
C HIS A 162 -6.97 -2.45 -3.82
N THR A 163 -7.22 -3.17 -4.91
CA THR A 163 -6.34 -3.16 -6.10
C THR A 163 -6.23 -1.75 -6.69
N ASP A 164 -7.36 -1.05 -6.82
CA ASP A 164 -7.38 0.32 -7.34
C ASP A 164 -6.64 1.29 -6.41
N GLN A 165 -6.79 1.12 -5.10
CA GLN A 165 -6.02 1.89 -4.11
C GLN A 165 -4.51 1.62 -4.25
N TRP A 166 -4.09 0.34 -4.30
CA TRP A 166 -2.70 -0.03 -4.53
C TRP A 166 -2.13 0.66 -5.77
N ALA A 167 -2.84 0.61 -6.89
CA ALA A 167 -2.41 1.23 -8.13
C ALA A 167 -2.30 2.76 -8.03
N ALA A 168 -3.33 3.42 -7.50
CA ALA A 168 -3.37 4.87 -7.38
C ALA A 168 -2.22 5.41 -6.51
N PHE A 169 -2.02 4.82 -5.33
CA PHE A 169 -0.97 5.25 -4.41
C PHE A 169 0.43 4.87 -4.89
N SER A 170 0.59 3.71 -5.55
CA SER A 170 1.86 3.31 -6.15
C SER A 170 2.28 4.25 -7.28
N LEU A 171 1.33 4.67 -8.11
CA LEU A 171 1.58 5.67 -9.14
C LEU A 171 1.97 7.03 -8.55
N ALA A 172 1.25 7.46 -7.50
CA ALA A 172 1.49 8.75 -6.87
C ALA A 172 2.84 8.84 -6.15
N ALA A 173 3.15 7.87 -5.29
CA ALA A 173 4.24 7.97 -4.32
C ALA A 173 5.08 6.68 -4.18
N GLY A 174 4.91 5.73 -5.10
CA GLY A 174 5.67 4.48 -5.14
C GLY A 174 5.00 3.35 -4.36
N PRO A 175 5.46 2.10 -4.55
CA PRO A 175 4.78 0.89 -4.10
C PRO A 175 4.65 0.76 -2.57
N ALA A 176 5.45 1.49 -1.78
CA ALA A 176 5.30 1.48 -0.33
C ALA A 176 4.22 2.47 0.19
N ALA A 177 3.66 3.32 -0.68
CA ALA A 177 2.78 4.41 -0.26
C ALA A 177 1.45 3.91 0.33
N PHE A 178 0.76 3.00 -0.37
CA PHE A 178 -0.50 2.44 0.11
C PHE A 178 -0.34 1.70 1.45
N PRO A 179 0.54 0.69 1.60
CA PRO A 179 0.62 -0.05 2.86
C PRO A 179 1.07 0.84 4.03
N ALA A 180 1.91 1.85 3.79
CA ALA A 180 2.29 2.81 4.83
C ALA A 180 1.11 3.68 5.28
N LEU A 181 0.33 4.20 4.33
CA LEU A 181 -0.85 5.01 4.64
C LEU A 181 -1.97 4.18 5.27
N TYR A 182 -2.21 2.97 4.75
CA TYR A 182 -3.16 2.03 5.33
C TYR A 182 -2.79 1.68 6.76
N ALA A 183 -1.53 1.34 7.04
CA ALA A 183 -1.09 1.00 8.40
C ALA A 183 -1.20 2.20 9.36
N LEU A 184 -0.89 3.41 8.87
CA LEU A 184 -1.09 4.63 9.65
C LEU A 184 -2.58 4.86 9.94
N ASP A 185 -3.45 4.71 8.94
CA ASP A 185 -4.89 4.90 9.11
C ASP A 185 -5.49 3.82 10.01
N GLU A 186 -5.10 2.54 9.87
CA GLU A 186 -5.52 1.44 10.76
C GLU A 186 -5.09 1.68 12.21
N ALA A 187 -3.90 2.24 12.45
CA ALA A 187 -3.44 2.56 13.80
C ALA A 187 -4.29 3.66 14.46
N LEU A 188 -4.80 4.61 13.66
CA LEU A 188 -5.61 5.74 14.12
C LEU A 188 -7.12 5.44 14.09
N PHE A 189 -7.57 4.56 13.21
CA PHE A 189 -8.94 4.25 12.88
C PHE A 189 -9.07 2.74 12.58
N PRO A 190 -8.93 1.86 13.58
CA PRO A 190 -8.87 0.42 13.35
C PRO A 190 -10.18 -0.17 12.79
N GLY A 191 -10.04 -1.17 11.92
CA GLY A 191 -11.14 -1.98 11.40
C GLY A 191 -12.12 -1.16 10.58
N ALA A 192 -13.42 -1.25 10.90
CA ALA A 192 -14.48 -0.56 10.14
C ALA A 192 -14.39 0.98 10.15
N PHE A 193 -13.55 1.58 11.00
CA PHE A 193 -13.28 3.01 10.99
C PHE A 193 -12.23 3.42 9.95
N ASN A 194 -11.43 2.47 9.44
CA ASN A 194 -10.36 2.73 8.50
C ASN A 194 -10.93 3.28 7.19
N HIS A 195 -10.41 4.42 6.73
CA HIS A 195 -10.92 5.11 5.56
C HIS A 195 -10.75 4.30 4.28
N PHE A 196 -9.69 3.49 4.18
CA PHE A 196 -9.46 2.63 3.03
C PHE A 196 -10.44 1.46 2.99
N GLU A 197 -10.73 0.86 4.15
CA GLU A 197 -11.77 -0.18 4.29
C GLU A 197 -13.16 0.36 3.97
N ARG A 198 -13.48 1.57 4.45
CA ARG A 198 -14.75 2.24 4.14
C ARG A 198 -14.90 2.52 2.66
N GLN A 199 -13.84 2.99 2.00
CA GLN A 199 -13.84 3.21 0.56
C GLN A 199 -13.96 1.89 -0.22
N ALA A 200 -13.35 0.81 0.29
CA ALA A 200 -13.49 -0.55 -0.23
C ALA A 200 -14.84 -1.20 0.12
N GLY A 201 -15.72 -0.50 0.85
CA GLY A 201 -17.07 -0.93 1.20
C GLY A 201 -17.10 -1.96 2.32
N LEU A 202 -17.56 -1.52 3.49
CA LEU A 202 -17.55 -2.31 4.72
C LEU A 202 -18.35 -3.60 4.64
N GLU A 203 -19.62 -3.52 4.21
CA GLU A 203 -20.51 -4.69 4.12
C GLU A 203 -19.92 -5.75 3.19
N ALA A 204 -19.30 -5.31 2.10
CA ALA A 204 -18.66 -6.19 1.13
C ALA A 204 -17.42 -6.89 1.70
N GLY A 205 -16.67 -6.22 2.57
CA GLY A 205 -15.55 -6.81 3.33
C GLY A 205 -15.99 -7.61 4.57
N GLY A 206 -17.29 -7.72 4.84
CA GLY A 206 -17.82 -8.43 6.02
C GLY A 206 -17.66 -7.66 7.33
N TYR A 207 -17.48 -6.34 7.28
CA TYR A 207 -17.45 -5.46 8.44
C TYR A 207 -18.85 -4.96 8.79
N ASP A 208 -19.16 -4.96 10.08
CA ASP A 208 -20.30 -4.21 10.59
C ASP A 208 -20.03 -2.70 10.44
N PRO A 209 -21.03 -1.91 10.02
CA PRO A 209 -20.90 -0.45 10.00
C PRO A 209 -20.46 0.07 11.37
N PRO A 210 -19.48 0.97 11.45
CA PRO A 210 -19.02 1.50 12.72
C PRO A 210 -20.17 2.25 13.42
N SER A 211 -20.27 2.13 14.74
CA SER A 211 -21.11 3.01 15.55
C SER A 211 -20.67 4.48 15.38
N ASP A 212 -21.57 5.45 15.58
CA ASP A 212 -21.30 6.89 15.41
C ASP A 212 -20.13 7.46 16.24
N CYS A 213 -19.58 6.71 17.20
CA CYS A 213 -18.46 7.14 18.02
C CYS A 213 -17.11 6.65 17.46
N PRO A 214 -16.10 7.52 17.26
CA PRO A 214 -14.76 7.07 16.84
C PRO A 214 -14.16 6.14 17.88
N SER A 215 -13.51 5.06 17.41
CA SER A 215 -13.00 3.98 18.24
C SER A 215 -12.14 4.51 19.40
N ILE A 216 -12.35 3.96 20.59
CA ILE A 216 -11.56 4.31 21.79
C ILE A 216 -10.08 4.07 21.53
N ALA A 217 -9.75 2.98 20.83
CA ALA A 217 -8.39 2.66 20.40
C ALA A 217 -7.75 3.79 19.57
N GLY A 218 -8.46 4.30 18.56
CA GLY A 218 -7.98 5.41 17.75
C GLY A 218 -7.70 6.68 18.54
N ARG A 219 -8.60 7.02 19.47
CA ARG A 219 -8.41 8.16 20.40
C ARG A 219 -7.17 7.97 21.28
N LEU A 220 -6.97 6.76 21.81
CA LEU A 220 -5.81 6.44 22.64
C LEU A 220 -4.50 6.47 21.84
N THR A 221 -4.49 6.00 20.59
CA THR A 221 -3.32 6.13 19.71
C THR A 221 -2.97 7.59 19.46
N LEU A 222 -3.95 8.42 19.11
CA LEU A 222 -3.75 9.85 18.90
C LEU A 222 -3.21 10.55 20.16
N LEU A 223 -3.78 10.26 21.32
CA LEU A 223 -3.31 10.77 22.61
C LEU A 223 -1.86 10.34 22.88
N SER A 224 -1.54 9.08 22.65
CA SER A 224 -0.20 8.52 22.88
C SER A 224 0.84 9.16 21.96
N LEU A 225 0.52 9.33 20.67
CA LEU A 225 1.37 10.02 19.70
C LEU A 225 1.55 11.49 20.07
N GLY A 226 0.49 12.17 20.51
CA GLY A 226 0.55 13.55 20.99
C GLY A 226 1.46 13.72 22.20
N LEU A 227 1.34 12.82 23.19
CA LEU A 227 2.21 12.79 24.37
C LEU A 227 3.68 12.54 24.00
N LEU A 228 3.93 11.57 23.10
CA LEU A 228 5.28 11.27 22.62
C LEU A 228 5.90 12.49 21.91
N ALA A 229 5.19 13.08 20.95
CA ALA A 229 5.66 14.26 20.22
C ALA A 229 5.92 15.44 21.17
N GLY A 230 5.01 15.69 22.11
CA GLY A 230 5.18 16.70 23.16
C GLY A 230 6.44 16.47 24.00
N SER A 231 6.68 15.23 24.44
CA SER A 231 7.86 14.87 25.23
C SER A 231 9.17 15.11 24.47
N VAL A 232 9.25 14.72 23.20
CA VAL A 232 10.41 14.94 22.33
C VAL A 232 10.69 16.43 22.15
N LEU A 233 9.65 17.24 21.95
CA LEU A 233 9.78 18.69 21.84
C LEU A 233 10.29 19.32 23.14
N VAL A 234 9.80 18.89 24.31
CA VAL A 234 10.28 19.37 25.61
C VAL A 234 11.74 19.01 25.83
N VAL A 235 12.14 17.76 25.56
CA VAL A 235 13.54 17.31 25.68
C VAL A 235 14.44 18.12 24.75
N ARG A 236 14.05 18.27 23.48
CA ARG A 236 14.81 19.04 22.49
C ARG A 236 14.93 20.51 22.90
N HIS A 237 13.88 21.11 23.46
CA HIS A 237 13.91 22.48 23.94
C HIS A 237 14.83 22.64 25.16
N ARG A 238 14.80 21.69 26.11
CA ARG A 238 15.71 21.68 27.27
C ARG A 238 17.18 21.56 26.84
N LEU A 239 17.49 20.68 25.89
CA LEU A 239 18.84 20.50 25.36
C LEU A 239 19.34 21.70 24.55
N ARG A 240 18.43 22.47 23.93
CA ARG A 240 18.77 23.67 23.15
C ARG A 240 18.89 24.94 23.98
N ARG A 241 18.43 24.96 25.23
CA ARG A 241 18.64 26.12 26.10
C ARG A 241 20.14 26.22 26.41
N PRO A 242 20.84 27.29 25.96
CA PRO A 242 22.23 27.48 26.32
C PRO A 242 22.31 27.56 27.84
N SER A 243 23.21 26.79 28.45
CA SER A 243 23.44 26.85 29.88
C SER A 243 23.83 28.29 30.23
N ALA A 244 22.95 29.02 30.91
CA ALA A 244 23.18 30.38 31.39
C ALA A 244 24.14 30.31 32.57
N SER A 245 25.37 29.88 32.32
CA SER A 245 26.43 29.77 33.32
C SER A 245 27.77 29.94 32.64
N LYS A 246 28.17 31.22 32.52
CA LYS A 246 29.52 31.75 32.77
C LYS A 246 29.53 33.26 32.44
N ARG A 247 28.74 34.03 33.20
CA ARG A 247 28.90 35.49 33.27
C ARG A 247 28.83 35.96 34.73
N SER A 248 29.68 35.35 35.54
CA SER A 248 30.13 35.84 36.85
C SER A 248 31.51 35.20 36.99
N GLY A 249 32.62 35.91 37.09
CA GLY A 249 32.86 37.27 37.51
C GLY A 249 34.24 37.20 38.17
N LYS A 250 35.18 38.03 37.72
CA LYS A 250 36.33 38.54 38.49
C LYS A 250 37.07 39.51 37.58
N ALA A 251 36.61 40.77 37.60
CA ALA A 251 37.47 41.89 37.28
C ALA A 251 38.53 41.95 38.40
N VAL A 252 39.79 41.73 38.04
CA VAL A 252 40.93 41.97 38.92
C VAL A 252 41.19 43.48 38.88
N PRO A 253 41.16 44.20 40.02
CA PRO A 253 41.57 45.60 40.04
C PRO A 253 43.09 45.68 39.91
N GLN A 254 43.56 46.53 39.00
CA GLN A 254 44.99 46.86 38.85
C GLN A 254 45.49 47.64 40.07
N ARG A 255 46.66 47.25 40.56
CA ARG A 255 47.61 48.10 41.29
C ARG A 255 49.00 47.80 40.79
#